data_AF-A0A9Q0PHC2-F1
#
_entry.id   AF-A0A9Q0PHC2-F1
#
_cell.length_a   1.000
_cell.length_b   1.000
_cell.length_c   1.000
_cell.angle_alpha   90.00
_cell.angle_beta   90.00
_cell.angle_gamma   90.00
#
_symmetry.space_group_name_H-M   'P 1'
#
loop_
_entity.id
_entity.type
_entity.pdbx_description
1 polymer ?
#
loop_
_entity_poly.entity_id
_entity_poly.type
_entity_poly.pdbx_seq_one_letter_code
_entity_poly.pdbx_strand_id
1 'polypeptide(L)'
;MRIVLTDNFVIRVLKELRSYPVKALRFFQWVDRREGYQHNTVTYNALMRVLGRDDSIKEFWSAVDEMKNAGYEMDIDTYIKISRQFQKNQVDGRCCQAL
;
A
#
# COMPACT_ATOMS: atom_id res chain seq x y z
N MET A 1 4.50 -19.34 -19.47
CA MET A 1 5.23 -18.06 -19.48
C MET A 1 5.78 -17.82 -18.07
N ARG A 2 7.10 -17.91 -17.86
CA ARG A 2 7.75 -17.71 -16.56
C ARG A 2 8.16 -16.24 -16.47
N ILE A 3 7.36 -15.44 -15.77
CA ILE A 3 7.68 -14.04 -15.50
C ILE A 3 8.59 -14.01 -14.28
N VAL A 4 9.83 -13.57 -14.44
CA VAL A 4 10.71 -13.29 -13.31
C VAL A 4 10.29 -11.96 -12.71
N LEU A 5 9.81 -11.99 -11.47
CA LEU A 5 9.42 -10.79 -10.75
C LEU A 5 10.64 -10.24 -10.01
N THR A 6 10.87 -8.95 -10.17
CA THR A 6 11.88 -8.18 -9.44
C THR A 6 11.17 -7.04 -8.73
N ASP A 7 11.71 -6.58 -7.62
CA ASP A 7 11.14 -5.46 -6.87
C ASP A 7 10.92 -4.24 -7.77
N ASN A 8 11.89 -3.93 -8.63
CA ASN A 8 11.80 -2.83 -9.59
C ASN A 8 10.61 -2.98 -10.56
N PHE A 9 10.35 -4.19 -11.04
CA PHE A 9 9.19 -4.46 -11.88
C PHE A 9 7.88 -4.24 -11.10
N VAL A 10 7.79 -4.79 -9.89
CA VAL A 10 6.61 -4.68 -9.03
C VAL A 10 6.34 -3.21 -8.69
N ILE A 11 7.36 -2.47 -8.29
CA ILE A 11 7.30 -1.02 -8.01
C ILE A 11 6.82 -0.25 -9.23
N ARG A 12 7.34 -0.58 -10.43
CA ARG A 12 6.93 0.09 -11.68
C ARG A 12 5.46 -0.13 -11.95
N VAL A 13 4.96 -1.36 -11.85
CA VAL A 13 3.53 -1.65 -12.06
C VAL A 13 2.67 -0.93 -11.02
N LEU A 14 3.05 -0.92 -9.74
CA LEU A 14 2.33 -0.19 -8.70
C LEU A 14 2.26 1.32 -8.99
N LYS A 15 3.35 1.92 -9.49
CA LYS A 15 3.37 3.33 -9.92
C LYS A 15 2.41 3.62 -11.08
N GLU A 16 2.32 2.72 -12.05
CA GLU A 16 1.35 2.85 -13.15
C GLU A 16 -0.11 2.71 -12.66
N LEU A 17 -0.33 1.91 -11.61
CA LEU A 17 -1.64 1.69 -11.01
C LEU A 17 -2.01 2.73 -9.93
N ARG A 18 -1.27 3.84 -9.80
CA ARG A 18 -1.49 4.87 -8.74
C ARG A 18 -2.90 5.47 -8.71
N SER A 19 -3.61 5.43 -9.84
CA SER A 19 -4.99 5.93 -9.98
C SER A 19 -6.04 4.84 -9.78
N TYR A 20 -5.62 3.60 -9.51
CA TYR A 20 -6.48 2.43 -9.38
C TYR A 20 -6.07 1.59 -8.15
N PRO A 21 -6.27 2.10 -6.92
CA PRO A 21 -5.73 1.48 -5.70
C PRO A 21 -6.15 0.02 -5.51
N VAL A 22 -7.41 -0.32 -5.77
CA VAL A 22 -7.90 -1.70 -5.71
C VAL A 22 -7.19 -2.62 -6.73
N LYS A 23 -6.88 -2.11 -7.93
CA LYS A 23 -6.11 -2.90 -8.93
C LYS A 23 -4.66 -3.08 -8.49
N ALA A 24 -4.06 -2.05 -7.89
CA ALA A 24 -2.70 -2.13 -7.33
C ALA A 24 -2.61 -3.19 -6.23
N LEU A 25 -3.58 -3.21 -5.30
CA LEU A 25 -3.65 -4.23 -4.26
C LEU A 25 -3.81 -5.64 -4.84
N ARG A 26 -4.71 -5.83 -5.81
CA ARG A 26 -4.90 -7.13 -6.46
C ARG A 26 -3.63 -7.61 -7.17
N PHE A 27 -2.91 -6.70 -7.83
CA PHE A 27 -1.60 -7.02 -8.43
C PHE A 27 -0.58 -7.41 -7.36
N PHE A 28 -0.50 -6.67 -6.26
CA PHE A 28 0.40 -6.97 -5.14
C PHE A 28 0.13 -8.36 -4.54
N GLN A 29 -1.12 -8.70 -4.28
CA GLN A 29 -1.54 -10.02 -3.80
C GLN A 29 -1.29 -11.13 -4.83
N TRP A 30 -1.41 -10.82 -6.12
CA TRP A 30 -1.08 -11.78 -7.18
C TRP A 30 0.42 -12.07 -7.24
N VAL A 31 1.27 -11.07 -7.01
CA VAL A 31 2.73 -11.20 -6.93
C VAL A 31 3.11 -12.12 -5.76
N ASP A 32 2.44 -11.97 -4.62
CA ASP A 32 2.71 -12.77 -3.41
C ASP A 32 2.47 -14.28 -3.62
N ARG A 33 1.60 -14.65 -4.57
CA ARG A 33 1.31 -16.05 -4.94
C ARG A 33 2.32 -16.63 -5.93
N ARG A 34 3.38 -15.90 -6.30
CA ARG A 34 4.38 -16.36 -7.27
C ARG A 34 5.54 -17.02 -6.53
N GLU A 35 5.80 -18.27 -6.88
CA GLU A 35 6.92 -19.04 -6.31
C GLU A 35 8.25 -18.29 -6.47
N GLY A 36 8.99 -18.19 -5.37
CA GLY A 36 10.31 -17.56 -5.33
C GLY A 36 10.30 -16.03 -5.27
N TYR A 37 9.15 -15.39 -5.07
CA TYR A 37 9.06 -13.96 -4.80
C TYR A 37 8.45 -13.71 -3.42
N GLN A 38 9.03 -12.77 -2.67
CA GLN A 38 8.47 -12.30 -1.41
C GLN A 38 8.57 -10.77 -1.38
N HIS A 39 7.49 -10.12 -0.95
CA HIS A 39 7.51 -8.67 -0.77
C HIS A 39 8.48 -8.27 0.34
N ASN A 40 9.08 -7.10 0.17
CA ASN A 40 9.96 -6.49 1.15
C ASN A 40 9.50 -5.08 1.48
N THR A 41 10.22 -4.42 2.39
CA THR A 41 9.94 -3.04 2.81
C THR A 41 9.73 -2.10 1.63
N VAL A 42 10.48 -2.23 0.53
CA VAL A 42 10.39 -1.31 -0.61
C VAL A 42 9.09 -1.51 -1.39
N THR A 43 8.70 -2.77 -1.65
CA THR A 43 7.46 -3.05 -2.40
C THR A 43 6.20 -2.76 -1.58
N TYR A 44 6.23 -3.02 -0.27
CA TYR A 44 5.17 -2.58 0.64
C TYR A 44 5.02 -1.06 0.63
N ASN A 45 6.12 -0.32 0.77
CA ASN A 45 6.05 1.15 0.74
C ASN A 45 5.58 1.71 -0.60
N ALA A 46 5.88 1.04 -1.72
CA ALA A 46 5.31 1.41 -3.02
C ALA A 46 3.78 1.23 -3.03
N LEU A 47 3.26 0.14 -2.47
CA LEU A 47 1.82 -0.08 -2.32
C LEU A 47 1.19 0.96 -1.38
N MET A 48 1.83 1.26 -0.24
CA MET A 48 1.33 2.23 0.74
C MET A 48 1.11 3.61 0.12
N ARG A 49 2.02 4.05 -0.74
CA ARG A 49 1.88 5.34 -1.46
C ARG A 49 0.71 5.36 -2.44
N VAL A 50 0.28 4.20 -2.94
CA VAL A 50 -0.89 4.06 -3.81
C VAL A 50 -2.19 4.00 -2.99
N LEU A 51 -2.19 3.24 -1.89
CA LEU A 51 -3.37 3.03 -1.03
C LEU A 51 -3.65 4.18 -0.07
N GLY A 52 -2.67 5.02 0.25
CA GLY A 52 -2.78 6.18 1.13
C GLY A 52 -3.62 7.31 0.53
N ARG A 53 -4.91 7.03 0.32
CA ARG A 53 -5.96 7.86 -0.29
C ARG A 53 -7.27 7.58 0.44
N ASP A 54 -8.20 8.53 0.41
CA ASP A 54 -9.49 8.41 1.13
C ASP A 54 -10.33 7.23 0.63
N ASP A 55 -10.29 6.96 -0.68
CA ASP A 55 -11.09 5.93 -1.35
C ASP A 55 -10.58 4.50 -1.16
N SER A 56 -9.41 4.32 -0.53
CA SER A 56 -8.81 3.01 -0.26
C SER A 56 -8.21 2.91 1.15
N ILE A 57 -8.74 3.69 2.08
CA ILE A 57 -8.14 3.82 3.42
C ILE A 57 -8.27 2.55 4.26
N LYS A 58 -9.30 1.73 4.01
CA LYS A 58 -9.48 0.44 4.69
C LYS A 58 -8.44 -0.57 4.23
N GLU A 59 -8.22 -0.65 2.92
CA GLU A 59 -7.19 -1.47 2.29
C GLU A 59 -5.80 -1.03 2.73
N PHE A 60 -5.59 0.28 2.85
CA PHE A 60 -4.34 0.84 3.38
C PHE A 60 -4.03 0.24 4.76
N TRP A 61 -4.93 0.38 5.74
CA TRP A 61 -4.68 -0.12 7.09
C TRP A 61 -4.50 -1.63 7.16
N SER A 62 -5.30 -2.39 6.39
CA SER A 62 -5.11 -3.84 6.29
C SER A 62 -3.71 -4.22 5.80
N ALA A 63 -3.18 -3.48 4.83
CA ALA A 63 -1.84 -3.73 4.30
C ALA A 63 -0.72 -3.24 5.26
N VAL A 64 -0.99 -2.24 6.11
CA VAL A 64 -0.08 -1.85 7.20
C VAL A 64 0.05 -2.95 8.24
N ASP A 65 -1.07 -3.57 8.62
CA ASP A 65 -1.06 -4.67 9.59
C ASP A 65 -0.32 -5.89 9.04
N GLU A 66 -0.55 -6.23 7.77
CA GLU A 66 0.21 -7.27 7.06
C GLU A 66 1.71 -6.97 7.06
N MET A 67 2.10 -5.74 6.71
CA MET A 67 3.49 -5.29 6.68
C MET A 67 4.17 -5.40 8.05
N LYS A 68 3.50 -5.00 9.12
CA LYS A 68 4.02 -5.09 10.50
C LYS A 68 4.17 -6.55 10.95
N ASN A 69 3.19 -7.39 10.65
CA ASN A 69 3.23 -8.82 10.96
C ASN A 69 4.38 -9.53 10.20
N ALA A 70 4.76 -9.02 9.03
CA ALA A 70 5.92 -9.46 8.27
C ALA A 70 7.26 -8.89 8.77
N GLY A 71 7.27 -8.03 9.81
CA GLY A 71 8.48 -7.44 10.39
C GLY A 71 9.02 -6.22 9.64
N TYR A 72 8.19 -5.56 8.84
CA TYR A 72 8.59 -4.38 8.06
C TYR A 72 7.98 -3.08 8.59
N GLU A 73 8.67 -1.96 8.32
CA GLU A 73 8.25 -0.63 8.74
C GLU A 73 7.91 0.30 7.57
N MET A 74 6.87 1.10 7.77
CA MET A 74 6.44 2.10 6.80
C MET A 74 7.43 3.27 6.76
N ASP A 75 7.63 3.78 5.56
CA ASP A 75 8.36 5.01 5.26
C ASP A 75 7.74 6.22 5.98
N ILE A 76 8.61 6.99 6.64
CA ILE A 76 8.21 8.14 7.47
C ILE A 76 7.43 9.18 6.65
N ASP A 77 7.82 9.42 5.39
CA ASP A 77 7.14 10.37 4.51
C ASP A 77 5.70 9.92 4.20
N THR A 78 5.53 8.60 4.03
CA THR A 78 4.21 8.00 3.78
C THR A 78 3.32 8.11 5.02
N TYR A 79 3.87 7.85 6.22
CA TYR A 79 3.18 8.06 7.48
C TYR A 79 2.76 9.52 7.70
N ILE A 80 3.69 10.47 7.50
CA ILE A 80 3.42 11.92 7.66
C ILE A 80 2.30 12.37 6.73
N LYS A 81 2.34 11.94 5.46
CA LYS A 81 1.31 12.30 4.46
C LYS A 81 -0.08 11.85 4.92
N ILE A 82 -0.18 10.62 5.41
CA ILE A 82 -1.46 10.02 5.80
C ILE A 82 -1.96 10.61 7.12
N SER A 83 -1.08 10.83 8.09
CA SER A 83 -1.41 11.52 9.35
C SER A 83 -2.02 12.91 9.10
N ARG A 84 -1.44 13.69 8.18
CA ARG A 84 -1.98 14.99 7.78
C ARG A 84 -3.35 14.88 7.11
N GLN A 85 -3.55 13.86 6.28
CA GLN A 85 -4.83 13.62 5.62
C GLN A 85 -5.94 13.27 6.62
N PHE A 86 -5.64 12.44 7.62
CA PHE A 86 -6.57 12.14 8.71
C PHE A 86 -6.92 13.36 9.57
N GLN A 87 -5.93 14.19 9.90
CA GLN A 87 -6.17 15.45 10.63
C GLN A 87 -7.10 16.37 9.83
N LYS A 88 -6.91 16.48 8.51
CA LYS A 88 -7.79 17.26 7.65
C LYS A 88 -9.21 16.69 7.60
N ASN A 89 -9.36 15.37 7.47
CA ASN A 89 -10.66 14.71 7.44
C ASN A 89 -11.41 14.76 8.78
N GLN A 90 -10.71 14.88 9.91
CA GLN A 90 -11.30 15.16 11.22
C GLN A 90 -11.85 16.59 11.31
N VAL A 91 -11.11 17.58 10.78
CA VAL A 91 -11.59 18.97 10.68
C VAL A 91 -12.82 19.07 9.76
N ASP A 92 -12.87 18.26 8.71
CA ASP A 92 -14.00 18.20 7.77
C ASP A 92 -15.15 17.26 8.23
N GLY A 93 -15.08 16.71 9.46
CA GLY A 93 -16.16 15.94 10.09
C GLY A 93 -16.45 14.55 9.48
N ARG A 94 -15.52 13.97 8.70
CA ARG A 94 -15.75 12.71 7.96
C ARG A 94 -15.26 11.45 8.66
N CYS A 95 -14.66 11.56 9.85
CA CYS A 95 -13.86 10.48 10.47
C CYS A 95 -14.41 9.88 11.77
N CYS A 96 -15.72 9.73 11.95
CA CYS A 96 -16.26 8.94 13.08
C CYS A 96 -16.44 7.43 12.80
N GLN A 97 -15.86 6.82 11.75
CA GLN A 97 -16.13 5.41 11.42
C GLN A 97 -14.93 4.54 10.99
N ALA A 98 -13.70 4.86 11.37
CA ALA A 98 -12.56 4.01 10.99
C ALA A 98 -11.48 3.85 12.07
N LEU A 99 -11.90 3.68 13.33
CA LEU A 99 -11.13 2.98 14.37
C LEU A 99 -12.04 1.95 15.03
#